data_AF-A0A1U7ETX8-F1
#
_entry.id   AF-A0A1U7ETX8-F1
#
_cell.length_a   1.000
_cell.length_b   1.000
_cell.length_c   1.000
_cell.angle_alpha   90.00
_cell.angle_beta   90.00
_cell.angle_gamma   90.00
#
_symmetry.space_group_name_H-M   'P 1'
#
loop_
_entity.id
_entity.type
_entity.pdbx_description
1 polymer ?
#
loop_
_entity_poly.entity_id
_entity_poly.type
_entity_poly.pdbx_seq_one_letter_code
_entity_poly.pdbx_strand_id
1 'polypeptide(L)'
;MERRHVVVPLLSAVVLLFVLAAFTTPAAAASIDVENTLAQDDRDDYIAVETAVSVPENTAELEVTLPEGAVPERAVGFSQTDDRTFEWTGETTEPTVEYAYEATVREQRGGHEGLFYVDADEWAIVRTPLIGLSWRGPDAEVVRESRVDGPGVASSHMAYLGPYEQHTRTAAGQQFSLVVPAAADLRESPEAILDSLTAASGRLDIGSRNENVFAIAAPTEFHEWGPAGLQRGPAGDMWVRDREPLDTARSAWVHEYVHTRQAFNDAPDRHTDATRWTVEGMADYYAALLSYEAGDIDAETFRDRLEHGAGDEYTDVQLVDPDTWEGTNADYDRGALVFGHIDRRLRAESDTTLNAVVASMNDADPLTHEAFLDAVEEAGGSDIRADAERYTETTAAPSVWDRGEHAAAFSDTPAYVSAVSVTPETAEVGEPITVSATVESTANGVEHTVTFTVDGEPAGTETVTVDGATNATGVIEFDEPGEYTVGADDISTTVTVTDEPANGEGAASDDGTVTPETTAAPDEATPTPGTTDDGSLPMPESQSGFGVVAAVLALLAGVVSARRR
;
A
#
# COMPACT_ATOMS: atom_id res chain seq x y z
N MET A 1 -51.34 -11.16 -81.40
CA MET A 1 -49.87 -11.14 -81.31
C MET A 1 -49.43 -9.86 -80.61
N GLU A 2 -48.26 -9.90 -79.98
CA GLU A 2 -47.71 -8.93 -79.01
C GLU A 2 -47.93 -7.43 -79.36
N ARG A 3 -48.20 -6.49 -78.43
CA ARG A 3 -47.68 -6.19 -77.08
C ARG A 3 -46.16 -5.92 -76.99
N ARG A 4 -45.77 -4.66 -77.14
CA ARG A 4 -45.20 -3.80 -76.07
C ARG A 4 -44.74 -2.46 -76.66
N HIS A 5 -44.91 -1.36 -75.91
CA HIS A 5 -43.78 -0.53 -75.46
C HIS A 5 -44.20 0.65 -74.56
N VAL A 6 -43.38 0.86 -73.52
CA VAL A 6 -43.13 2.11 -72.75
C VAL A 6 -44.15 2.56 -71.69
N VAL A 7 -43.56 3.07 -70.60
CA VAL A 7 -44.08 3.39 -69.27
C VAL A 7 -43.96 4.91 -69.04
N VAL A 8 -44.91 5.52 -68.33
CA VAL A 8 -44.68 6.67 -67.43
C VAL A 8 -45.61 6.50 -66.21
N PRO A 9 -45.14 6.68 -64.96
CA PRO A 9 -45.93 6.39 -63.75
C PRO A 9 -46.74 7.58 -63.23
N LEU A 10 -47.75 7.30 -62.40
CA LEU A 10 -48.57 8.28 -61.68
C LEU A 10 -48.05 8.47 -60.24
N LEU A 11 -47.98 9.70 -59.74
CA LEU A 11 -47.73 9.98 -58.32
C LEU A 11 -48.92 9.52 -57.45
N SER A 12 -48.62 8.94 -56.30
CA SER A 12 -49.56 8.80 -55.16
C SER A 12 -48.92 9.38 -53.91
N ALA A 13 -49.56 10.37 -53.30
CA ALA A 13 -49.12 10.95 -52.04
C ALA A 13 -49.56 10.09 -50.85
N VAL A 14 -48.72 10.00 -49.82
CA VAL A 14 -49.06 9.43 -48.51
C VAL A 14 -48.95 10.55 -47.47
N VAL A 15 -50.02 10.76 -46.71
CA VAL A 15 -50.08 11.72 -45.61
C VAL A 15 -49.58 11.04 -44.34
N LEU A 16 -48.53 11.57 -43.71
CA LEU A 16 -48.12 11.15 -42.37
C LEU A 16 -48.84 11.98 -41.31
N LEU A 17 -49.54 11.31 -40.39
CA LEU A 17 -50.07 11.90 -39.17
C LEU A 17 -48.99 11.86 -38.08
N PHE A 18 -48.48 13.02 -37.67
CA PHE A 18 -47.66 13.13 -36.47
C PHE A 18 -48.55 13.13 -35.23
N VAL A 19 -48.39 12.12 -34.38
CA VAL A 19 -48.86 12.15 -33.00
C VAL A 19 -47.74 12.74 -32.15
N LEU A 20 -47.97 13.90 -31.52
CA LEU A 20 -47.09 14.38 -30.46
C LEU A 20 -47.28 13.47 -29.23
N ALA A 21 -46.40 12.50 -29.07
CA ALA A 21 -46.13 11.93 -27.76
C ALA A 21 -45.34 12.97 -26.96
N ALA A 22 -45.92 13.51 -25.91
CA ALA A 22 -45.15 14.28 -24.93
C ALA A 22 -44.25 13.29 -24.18
N PHE A 23 -42.97 13.25 -24.55
CA PHE A 23 -41.96 12.59 -23.74
C PHE A 23 -41.81 13.40 -22.46
N THR A 24 -42.44 12.95 -21.39
CA THR A 24 -42.01 13.32 -20.04
C THR A 24 -40.64 12.67 -19.83
N THR A 25 -39.58 13.45 -20.03
CA THR A 25 -38.29 13.13 -19.42
C THR A 25 -38.54 12.93 -17.92
N PRO A 26 -37.94 11.92 -17.27
CA PRO A 26 -37.91 11.92 -15.82
C PRO A 26 -37.32 13.26 -15.37
N ALA A 27 -37.89 13.86 -14.32
CA ALA A 27 -37.18 14.95 -13.66
C ALA A 27 -35.83 14.39 -13.22
N ALA A 28 -34.76 15.17 -13.41
CA ALA A 28 -33.48 14.83 -12.80
C ALA A 28 -33.71 14.66 -11.29
N ALA A 29 -32.99 13.73 -10.66
CA ALA A 29 -32.93 13.70 -9.20
C ALA A 29 -32.42 15.08 -8.73
N ALA A 30 -32.92 15.58 -7.61
CA ALA A 30 -32.37 16.78 -7.02
C ALA A 30 -30.93 16.49 -6.56
N SER A 31 -30.01 17.42 -6.81
CA SER A 31 -28.66 17.38 -6.25
C SER A 31 -28.40 18.63 -5.41
N ILE A 32 -27.76 18.44 -4.26
CA ILE A 32 -27.07 19.51 -3.55
C ILE A 32 -25.61 19.39 -3.97
N ASP A 33 -25.17 20.27 -4.86
CA ASP A 33 -23.79 20.29 -5.32
C ASP A 33 -22.97 21.18 -4.37
N VAL A 34 -21.85 20.70 -3.88
CA VAL A 34 -20.92 21.45 -3.03
C VAL A 34 -19.59 21.57 -3.75
N GLU A 35 -19.21 22.80 -4.06
CA GLU A 35 -17.94 23.12 -4.71
C GLU A 35 -17.01 23.80 -3.69
N ASN A 36 -15.85 23.20 -3.43
CA ASN A 36 -14.78 23.81 -2.65
C ASN A 36 -13.71 24.38 -3.59
N THR A 37 -13.38 25.67 -3.44
CA THR A 37 -12.21 26.29 -4.07
C THR A 37 -11.16 26.55 -3.01
N LEU A 38 -10.01 25.89 -3.13
CA LEU A 38 -8.88 25.97 -2.20
C LEU A 38 -7.79 26.89 -2.78
N ALA A 39 -7.15 27.71 -1.95
CA ALA A 39 -6.00 28.53 -2.31
C ALA A 39 -5.01 28.61 -1.14
N GLN A 40 -3.74 28.94 -1.42
CA GLN A 40 -2.79 29.29 -0.35
C GLN A 40 -3.25 30.54 0.42
N ASP A 41 -2.89 30.62 1.69
CA ASP A 41 -3.19 31.75 2.56
C ASP A 41 -1.92 32.56 2.91
N ASP A 42 -2.09 33.81 3.36
CA ASP A 42 -0.99 34.62 3.92
C ASP A 42 -0.66 34.20 5.39
N ARG A 43 -1.43 33.26 5.96
CA ARG A 43 -1.25 32.71 7.31
C ARG A 43 -0.56 31.34 7.27
N ASP A 44 0.59 31.26 7.91
CA ASP A 44 1.28 30.00 8.23
C ASP A 44 0.29 28.93 8.76
N ASP A 45 0.40 27.70 8.24
CA ASP A 45 -0.38 26.52 8.62
C ASP A 45 -1.87 26.52 8.20
N TYR A 46 -2.31 27.46 7.35
CA TYR A 46 -3.70 27.56 6.85
C TYR A 46 -3.80 27.66 5.31
N ILE A 47 -4.88 27.13 4.76
CA ILE A 47 -5.34 27.46 3.39
C ILE A 47 -6.61 28.31 3.44
N ALA A 48 -6.82 29.11 2.39
CA ALA A 48 -8.07 29.79 2.15
C ALA A 48 -9.04 28.83 1.43
N VAL A 49 -10.30 28.80 1.86
CA VAL A 49 -11.36 28.01 1.23
C VAL A 49 -12.61 28.86 0.99
N GLU A 50 -13.12 28.84 -0.23
CA GLU A 50 -14.50 29.21 -0.54
C GLU A 50 -15.31 27.92 -0.78
N THR A 51 -16.32 27.65 0.05
CA THR A 51 -17.32 26.62 -0.22
C THR A 51 -18.60 27.26 -0.76
N ALA A 52 -18.97 26.90 -1.99
CA ALA A 52 -20.24 27.24 -2.62
C ALA A 52 -21.20 26.04 -2.57
N VAL A 53 -22.50 26.28 -2.39
CA VAL A 53 -23.52 25.22 -2.36
C VAL A 53 -24.64 25.52 -3.34
N SER A 54 -24.91 24.63 -4.29
CA SER A 54 -26.08 24.68 -5.17
C SER A 54 -27.29 24.09 -4.45
N VAL A 55 -28.31 24.91 -4.20
CA VAL A 55 -29.49 24.53 -3.42
C VAL A 55 -30.67 24.15 -4.35
N PRO A 56 -31.21 22.92 -4.29
CA PRO A 56 -32.35 22.50 -5.10
C PRO A 56 -33.57 23.41 -4.96
N GLU A 57 -34.31 23.58 -6.06
CA GLU A 57 -35.66 24.16 -6.00
C GLU A 57 -36.54 23.38 -5.01
N ASN A 58 -37.35 24.11 -4.23
CA ASN A 58 -38.22 23.59 -3.16
C ASN A 58 -37.49 23.06 -1.90
N THR A 59 -36.18 23.29 -1.77
CA THR A 59 -35.53 23.27 -0.44
C THR A 59 -36.12 24.38 0.42
N ALA A 60 -36.52 24.04 1.65
CA ALA A 60 -37.14 24.97 2.59
C ALA A 60 -36.14 25.52 3.61
N GLU A 61 -35.22 24.67 4.08
CA GLU A 61 -34.14 24.99 5.03
C GLU A 61 -32.90 24.17 4.63
N LEU A 62 -31.72 24.75 4.83
CA LEU A 62 -30.40 24.14 4.62
C LEU A 62 -29.46 24.72 5.68
N GLU A 63 -28.64 23.86 6.28
CA GLU A 63 -27.63 24.22 7.26
C GLU A 63 -26.28 23.59 6.86
N VAL A 64 -25.23 24.39 6.90
CA VAL A 64 -23.84 23.98 6.70
C VAL A 64 -23.11 24.05 8.04
N THR A 65 -22.32 23.03 8.36
CA THR A 65 -21.35 23.07 9.45
C THR A 65 -19.95 22.88 8.89
N LEU A 66 -19.08 23.88 9.08
CA LEU A 66 -17.69 23.83 8.65
C LEU A 66 -16.89 22.76 9.43
N PRO A 67 -15.86 22.14 8.84
CA PRO A 67 -15.04 21.12 9.51
C PRO A 67 -14.30 21.68 10.74
N GLU A 68 -13.79 20.78 11.59
CA GLU A 68 -12.89 21.19 12.69
C GLU A 68 -11.59 21.77 12.13
N GLY A 69 -11.02 22.78 12.79
CA GLY A 69 -9.90 23.56 12.24
C GLY A 69 -10.31 24.69 11.27
N ALA A 70 -11.59 24.80 10.89
CA ALA A 70 -12.07 25.93 10.09
C ALA A 70 -12.32 27.20 10.92
N VAL A 71 -11.90 28.35 10.38
CA VAL A 71 -12.11 29.70 10.94
C VAL A 71 -12.91 30.52 9.93
N PRO A 72 -14.23 30.71 10.12
CA PRO A 72 -15.05 31.45 9.16
C PRO A 72 -14.74 32.94 9.11
N GLU A 73 -14.77 33.49 7.90
CA GLU A 73 -14.39 34.88 7.62
C GLU A 73 -15.53 35.67 7.01
N ARG A 74 -16.26 35.06 6.07
CA ARG A 74 -17.31 35.72 5.31
C ARG A 74 -18.34 34.71 4.82
N ALA A 75 -19.59 35.16 4.72
CA ALA A 75 -20.69 34.35 4.23
C ALA A 75 -21.63 35.21 3.36
N VAL A 76 -22.18 34.61 2.31
CA VAL A 76 -23.15 35.23 1.41
C VAL A 76 -24.32 34.26 1.21
N GLY A 77 -25.54 34.70 1.46
CA GLY A 77 -26.72 33.83 1.43
C GLY A 77 -26.86 32.87 2.63
N PHE A 78 -25.87 32.83 3.52
CA PHE A 78 -25.94 32.18 4.84
C PHE A 78 -25.95 33.21 5.98
N SER A 79 -26.57 32.85 7.10
CA SER A 79 -26.46 33.53 8.39
C SER A 79 -25.78 32.60 9.38
N GLN A 80 -24.74 33.07 10.07
CA GLN A 80 -24.08 32.31 11.12
C GLN A 80 -25.01 32.12 12.33
N THR A 81 -25.15 30.88 12.81
CA THR A 81 -25.97 30.50 13.96
C THR A 81 -25.14 30.00 15.15
N ASP A 82 -23.95 29.43 14.88
CA ASP A 82 -22.95 29.01 15.87
C ASP A 82 -21.53 29.22 15.30
N ASP A 83 -20.47 28.96 16.07
CA ASP A 83 -19.08 29.25 15.72
C ASP A 83 -18.64 28.66 14.35
N ARG A 84 -19.19 27.50 13.96
CA ARG A 84 -18.95 26.85 12.65
C ARG A 84 -20.22 26.57 11.83
N THR A 85 -21.40 27.00 12.30
CA THR A 85 -22.69 26.59 11.72
C THR A 85 -23.44 27.77 11.09
N PHE A 86 -23.99 27.51 9.90
CA PHE A 86 -24.50 28.51 8.97
C PHE A 86 -25.86 28.08 8.40
N GLU A 87 -26.91 28.84 8.69
CA GLU A 87 -28.27 28.61 8.19
C GLU A 87 -28.51 29.38 6.88
N TRP A 88 -29.05 28.71 5.87
CA TRP A 88 -29.36 29.30 4.58
C TRP A 88 -30.52 30.29 4.67
N THR A 89 -30.29 31.50 4.17
CA THR A 89 -31.24 32.63 4.27
C THR A 89 -32.40 32.57 3.27
N GLY A 90 -32.30 31.76 2.22
CA GLY A 90 -33.22 31.76 1.09
C GLY A 90 -33.03 32.92 0.09
N GLU A 91 -32.03 33.79 0.27
CA GLU A 91 -31.82 34.96 -0.61
C GLU A 91 -31.19 34.62 -1.98
N THR A 92 -30.50 33.49 -2.08
CA THR A 92 -29.85 32.97 -3.30
C THR A 92 -29.90 31.44 -3.32
N THR A 93 -29.96 30.82 -4.50
CA THR A 93 -29.81 29.37 -4.67
C THR A 93 -28.35 28.91 -4.68
N GLU A 94 -27.40 29.85 -4.71
CA GLU A 94 -25.95 29.62 -4.70
C GLU A 94 -25.32 30.45 -3.54
N PRO A 95 -25.57 30.09 -2.26
CA PRO A 95 -24.89 30.70 -1.12
C PRO A 95 -23.43 30.21 -0.98
N THR A 96 -22.57 31.03 -0.38
CA THR A 96 -21.14 30.75 -0.17
C THR A 96 -20.68 31.04 1.26
N VAL A 97 -19.64 30.32 1.71
CA VAL A 97 -18.89 30.61 2.94
C VAL A 97 -17.39 30.57 2.64
N GLU A 98 -16.71 31.65 2.99
CA GLU A 98 -15.25 31.82 2.92
C GLU A 98 -14.66 31.60 4.33
N TYR A 99 -13.64 30.76 4.44
CA TYR A 99 -13.00 30.40 5.71
C TYR A 99 -11.52 30.02 5.53
N ALA A 100 -10.72 30.26 6.57
CA ALA A 100 -9.42 29.61 6.71
C ALA A 100 -9.62 28.15 7.14
N TYR A 101 -8.80 27.22 6.65
CA TYR A 101 -8.84 25.83 7.06
C TYR A 101 -7.43 25.32 7.42
N GLU A 102 -7.32 24.64 8.56
CA GLU A 102 -6.06 24.05 9.06
C GLU A 102 -5.45 23.11 8.01
N ALA A 103 -4.27 23.51 7.52
CA ALA A 103 -3.56 22.86 6.42
C ALA A 103 -2.41 21.99 6.94
N THR A 104 -1.56 22.53 7.82
CA THR A 104 -0.50 21.73 8.46
C THR A 104 -1.05 20.92 9.63
N VAL A 105 -0.75 19.62 9.64
CA VAL A 105 -1.23 18.68 10.65
C VAL A 105 -0.06 17.86 11.17
N ARG A 106 0.17 17.94 12.47
CA ARG A 106 1.16 17.11 13.19
C ARG A 106 0.45 16.25 14.22
N GLU A 107 0.63 14.95 14.12
CA GLU A 107 -0.02 13.95 14.98
C GLU A 107 1.01 12.93 15.49
N GLN A 108 0.63 12.22 16.55
CA GLN A 108 1.29 10.98 16.99
C GLN A 108 0.26 9.86 16.87
N ARG A 109 0.40 9.01 15.84
CA ARG A 109 -0.57 7.94 15.50
C ARG A 109 0.18 6.66 15.15
N GLY A 110 -0.17 5.55 15.79
CA GLY A 110 0.45 4.24 15.52
C GLY A 110 1.97 4.20 15.77
N GLY A 111 2.48 5.00 16.71
CA GLY A 111 3.93 5.15 16.93
C GLY A 111 4.64 6.12 15.97
N HIS A 112 3.97 6.58 14.91
CA HIS A 112 4.49 7.61 14.00
C HIS A 112 4.22 9.01 14.55
N GLU A 113 5.26 9.79 14.76
CA GLU A 113 5.21 11.21 15.13
C GLU A 113 5.79 12.06 14.00
N GLY A 114 5.04 13.06 13.53
CA GLY A 114 5.51 13.96 12.47
C GLY A 114 4.38 14.64 11.71
N LEU A 115 4.70 15.14 10.51
CA LEU A 115 3.72 15.72 9.58
C LEU A 115 2.84 14.63 8.94
N PHE A 116 1.55 14.92 8.82
CA PHE A 116 0.55 14.16 8.07
C PHE A 116 -0.04 14.98 6.90
N TYR A 117 -0.05 16.29 7.05
CA TYR A 117 -0.38 17.31 6.04
C TYR A 117 0.50 18.53 6.30
N VAL A 118 0.80 19.32 5.27
CA VAL A 118 1.73 20.44 5.37
C VAL A 118 1.33 21.58 4.45
N ASP A 119 1.39 22.79 4.98
CA ASP A 119 1.46 24.04 4.25
C ASP A 119 2.92 24.53 4.24
N ALA A 120 3.45 24.83 3.05
CA ALA A 120 4.83 25.29 2.85
C ALA A 120 4.87 26.44 1.83
N ASP A 121 5.92 27.26 1.89
CA ASP A 121 6.05 28.56 1.19
C ASP A 121 5.60 28.57 -0.29
N GLU A 122 5.84 27.49 -1.04
CA GLU A 122 5.54 27.41 -2.49
C GLU A 122 4.54 26.28 -2.85
N TRP A 123 4.12 25.44 -1.89
CA TRP A 123 3.22 24.32 -2.11
C TRP A 123 2.60 23.78 -0.82
N ALA A 124 1.46 23.09 -0.91
CA ALA A 124 0.83 22.46 0.24
C ALA A 124 0.23 21.08 -0.13
N ILE A 125 0.30 20.11 0.79
CA ILE A 125 -0.45 18.84 0.73
C ILE A 125 -1.47 18.87 1.87
N VAL A 126 -2.73 18.96 1.52
CA VAL A 126 -3.80 19.32 2.45
C VAL A 126 -5.01 18.38 2.36
N ARG A 127 -5.77 18.35 3.43
CA ARG A 127 -7.09 17.73 3.50
C ARG A 127 -8.07 18.55 2.67
N THR A 128 -8.88 17.92 1.81
CA THR A 128 -10.06 18.62 1.28
C THR A 128 -11.09 18.81 2.40
N PRO A 129 -11.82 19.94 2.44
CA PRO A 129 -12.74 20.24 3.51
C PRO A 129 -14.08 19.52 3.31
N LEU A 130 -14.44 18.68 4.28
CA LEU A 130 -15.71 17.96 4.32
C LEU A 130 -16.70 18.69 5.21
N ILE A 131 -17.56 19.51 4.61
CA ILE A 131 -18.64 20.19 5.36
C ILE A 131 -19.75 19.21 5.76
N GLY A 132 -20.26 19.39 6.98
CA GLY A 132 -21.51 18.79 7.43
C GLY A 132 -22.70 19.52 6.78
N LEU A 133 -23.72 18.75 6.37
CA LEU A 133 -24.93 19.26 5.74
C LEU A 133 -26.17 18.69 6.45
N SER A 134 -27.15 19.55 6.69
CA SER A 134 -28.52 19.11 6.97
C SER A 134 -29.51 19.97 6.20
N TRP A 135 -30.59 19.39 5.69
CA TRP A 135 -31.60 20.14 4.92
C TRP A 135 -33.00 19.61 5.13
N ARG A 136 -33.98 20.43 4.77
CA ARG A 136 -35.38 20.03 4.62
C ARG A 136 -35.87 20.45 3.25
N GLY A 137 -36.08 19.46 2.38
CA GLY A 137 -36.42 19.69 0.98
C GLY A 137 -36.84 18.39 0.30
N PRO A 138 -36.69 18.28 -1.03
CA PRO A 138 -36.75 16.98 -1.71
C PRO A 138 -35.63 16.05 -1.23
N ASP A 139 -35.82 14.75 -1.44
CA ASP A 139 -34.72 13.78 -1.41
C ASP A 139 -33.71 14.19 -2.49
N ALA A 140 -32.48 14.47 -2.07
CA ALA A 140 -31.42 14.96 -2.94
C ALA A 140 -30.13 14.16 -2.71
N GLU A 141 -29.42 13.89 -3.80
CA GLU A 141 -28.05 13.38 -3.78
C GLU A 141 -27.10 14.54 -3.41
N VAL A 142 -26.01 14.28 -2.70
CA VAL A 142 -25.01 15.31 -2.41
C VAL A 142 -23.76 15.05 -3.22
N VAL A 143 -23.54 15.89 -4.23
CA VAL A 143 -22.33 15.86 -5.07
C VAL A 143 -21.29 16.78 -4.44
N ARG A 144 -20.02 16.34 -4.40
CA ARG A 144 -18.92 17.14 -3.85
C ARG A 144 -17.79 17.21 -4.87
N GLU A 145 -17.35 18.42 -5.17
CA GLU A 145 -16.21 18.70 -6.02
C GLU A 145 -15.25 19.64 -5.28
N SER A 146 -13.95 19.44 -5.45
CA SER A 146 -12.92 20.33 -4.93
C SER A 146 -11.99 20.73 -6.08
N ARG A 147 -11.53 21.98 -6.07
CA ARG A 147 -10.54 22.51 -7.02
C ARG A 147 -9.56 23.44 -6.31
N VAL A 148 -8.43 23.71 -6.96
CA VAL A 148 -7.45 24.72 -6.53
C VAL A 148 -7.60 25.98 -7.39
N ASP A 149 -7.60 27.16 -6.79
CA ASP A 149 -7.41 28.44 -7.50
C ASP A 149 -5.92 28.73 -7.65
N GLY A 150 -5.41 28.61 -8.88
CA GLY A 150 -3.99 28.69 -9.20
C GLY A 150 -3.38 27.33 -9.57
N PRO A 151 -2.05 27.18 -9.49
CA PRO A 151 -1.39 25.89 -9.69
C PRO A 151 -1.80 24.91 -8.59
N GLY A 152 -2.29 23.74 -8.99
CA GLY A 152 -2.61 22.65 -8.06
C GLY A 152 -3.70 21.73 -8.61
N VAL A 153 -4.01 20.69 -7.85
CA VAL A 153 -5.02 19.68 -8.17
C VAL A 153 -5.64 19.18 -6.87
N ALA A 154 -6.97 19.02 -6.88
CA ALA A 154 -7.72 18.47 -5.75
C ALA A 154 -8.46 17.21 -6.20
N SER A 155 -8.60 16.26 -5.28
CA SER A 155 -9.42 15.07 -5.41
C SER A 155 -10.51 15.10 -4.32
N SER A 156 -10.94 13.94 -3.84
CA SER A 156 -12.08 13.78 -2.93
C SER A 156 -11.76 14.07 -1.46
N HIS A 157 -10.56 13.69 -1.00
CA HIS A 157 -10.09 13.70 0.39
C HIS A 157 -8.74 14.43 0.58
N MET A 158 -7.98 14.64 -0.50
CA MET A 158 -6.70 15.34 -0.52
C MET A 158 -6.60 16.34 -1.68
N ALA A 159 -5.76 17.36 -1.50
CA ALA A 159 -5.36 18.28 -2.55
C ALA A 159 -3.86 18.61 -2.46
N TYR A 160 -3.26 18.86 -3.61
CA TYR A 160 -1.95 19.47 -3.73
C TYR A 160 -2.08 20.87 -4.31
N LEU A 161 -1.59 21.87 -3.60
CA LEU A 161 -1.49 23.26 -4.07
C LEU A 161 -0.03 23.51 -4.44
N GLY A 162 0.22 24.19 -5.56
CA GLY A 162 1.56 24.47 -6.09
C GLY A 162 1.78 23.89 -7.50
N PRO A 163 2.97 24.11 -8.11
CA PRO A 163 3.30 23.55 -9.42
C PRO A 163 3.53 22.03 -9.36
N TYR A 164 3.03 21.30 -10.37
CA TYR A 164 3.14 19.83 -10.47
C TYR A 164 3.19 19.37 -11.93
N GLU A 165 3.68 18.15 -12.12
CA GLU A 165 3.40 17.31 -13.30
C GLU A 165 2.42 16.19 -12.89
N GLN A 166 1.58 15.72 -13.82
CA GLN A 166 0.61 14.65 -13.55
C GLN A 166 0.72 13.55 -14.61
N HIS A 167 0.87 12.33 -14.12
CA HIS A 167 0.99 11.11 -14.91
C HIS A 167 -0.26 10.26 -14.67
N THR A 168 -0.87 9.71 -15.73
CA THR A 168 -2.09 8.91 -15.61
C THR A 168 -1.94 7.55 -16.29
N ARG A 169 -2.53 6.53 -15.68
CA ARG A 169 -2.61 5.16 -16.22
C ARG A 169 -4.00 4.58 -15.96
N THR A 170 -4.43 3.62 -16.77
CA THR A 170 -5.69 2.90 -16.55
C THR A 170 -5.43 1.40 -16.56
N ALA A 171 -5.83 0.71 -15.49
CA ALA A 171 -5.75 -0.74 -15.35
C ALA A 171 -6.86 -1.24 -14.41
N ALA A 172 -7.25 -2.50 -14.54
CA ALA A 172 -8.28 -3.15 -13.70
C ALA A 172 -9.63 -2.38 -13.56
N GLY A 173 -9.94 -1.46 -14.49
CA GLY A 173 -11.14 -0.60 -14.40
C GLY A 173 -10.97 0.69 -13.59
N GLN A 174 -9.75 1.00 -13.13
CA GLN A 174 -9.41 2.18 -12.33
C GLN A 174 -8.52 3.15 -13.14
N GLN A 175 -8.68 4.45 -12.92
CA GLN A 175 -7.80 5.51 -13.40
C GLN A 175 -6.85 5.94 -12.27
N PHE A 176 -5.57 5.66 -12.45
CA PHE A 176 -4.50 6.12 -11.56
C PHE A 176 -4.06 7.51 -12.00
N SER A 177 -3.97 8.44 -11.05
CA SER A 177 -3.43 9.79 -11.24
C SER A 177 -2.32 10.03 -10.23
N LEU A 178 -1.08 9.99 -10.69
CA LEU A 178 0.11 10.33 -9.89
C LEU A 178 0.46 11.81 -10.11
N VAL A 179 0.42 12.57 -9.03
CA VAL A 179 0.83 13.97 -8.94
C VAL A 179 2.27 14.01 -8.46
N VAL A 180 3.15 14.60 -9.25
CA VAL A 180 4.56 14.83 -8.92
C VAL A 180 4.76 16.33 -8.72
N PRO A 181 4.82 16.82 -7.47
CA PRO A 181 5.17 18.20 -7.14
C PRO A 181 6.48 18.63 -7.81
N ALA A 182 6.56 19.87 -8.28
CA ALA A 182 7.81 20.43 -8.81
C ALA A 182 8.91 20.57 -7.73
N ALA A 183 8.54 20.45 -6.45
CA ALA A 183 9.43 20.42 -5.29
C ALA A 183 9.83 18.99 -4.84
N ALA A 184 9.31 17.93 -5.48
CA ALA A 184 9.64 16.55 -5.15
C ALA A 184 10.97 16.12 -5.82
N ASP A 185 11.81 15.42 -5.06
CA ASP A 185 13.03 14.75 -5.51
C ASP A 185 12.73 13.26 -5.66
N LEU A 186 11.90 12.94 -6.66
CA LEU A 186 11.28 11.62 -6.82
C LEU A 186 12.33 10.55 -7.14
N ARG A 187 12.51 9.59 -6.22
CA ARG A 187 13.46 8.48 -6.34
C ARG A 187 13.14 7.59 -7.54
N GLU A 188 11.88 7.15 -7.61
CA GLU A 188 11.41 6.16 -8.58
C GLU A 188 10.74 6.86 -9.77
N SER A 189 10.89 6.33 -10.98
CA SER A 189 10.24 6.97 -12.14
C SER A 189 8.70 6.94 -12.02
N PRO A 190 7.98 7.98 -12.47
CA PRO A 190 6.52 8.00 -12.47
C PRO A 190 5.92 6.80 -13.21
N GLU A 191 6.58 6.35 -14.27
CA GLU A 191 6.24 5.13 -15.01
C GLU A 191 6.35 3.87 -14.13
N ALA A 192 7.46 3.69 -13.39
CA ALA A 192 7.67 2.53 -12.51
C ALA A 192 6.65 2.48 -11.35
N ILE A 193 6.39 3.62 -10.70
CA ILE A 193 5.36 3.72 -9.65
C ILE A 193 4.00 3.31 -10.23
N LEU A 194 3.63 3.85 -11.40
CA LEU A 194 2.36 3.51 -12.05
C LEU A 194 2.34 2.05 -12.59
N ASP A 195 3.47 1.44 -12.94
CA ASP A 195 3.55 0.02 -13.29
C ASP A 195 3.31 -0.86 -12.06
N SER A 196 3.98 -0.59 -10.94
CA SER A 196 3.78 -1.32 -9.68
C SER A 196 2.34 -1.20 -9.16
N LEU A 197 1.78 0.02 -9.10
CA LEU A 197 0.38 0.25 -8.71
C LEU A 197 -0.63 -0.46 -9.62
N THR A 198 -0.41 -0.46 -10.94
CA THR A 198 -1.33 -1.15 -11.85
C THR A 198 -1.17 -2.66 -11.84
N ALA A 199 0.03 -3.18 -11.60
CA ALA A 199 0.28 -4.60 -11.37
C ALA A 199 -0.39 -5.09 -10.08
N ALA A 200 -0.24 -4.36 -8.97
CA ALA A 200 -0.97 -4.58 -7.73
C ALA A 200 -2.49 -4.57 -7.96
N SER A 201 -3.00 -3.62 -8.76
CA SER A 201 -4.42 -3.54 -9.08
C SER A 201 -4.95 -4.76 -9.84
N GLY A 202 -4.15 -5.35 -10.73
CA GLY A 202 -4.53 -6.52 -11.52
C GLY A 202 -4.62 -7.81 -10.70
N ARG A 203 -3.84 -7.93 -9.62
CA ARG A 203 -3.78 -9.13 -8.77
C ARG A 203 -4.74 -9.08 -7.57
N LEU A 204 -4.96 -7.90 -7.00
CA LEU A 204 -5.79 -7.71 -5.80
C LEU A 204 -7.29 -7.65 -6.14
N ASP A 205 -7.89 -8.79 -6.48
CA ASP A 205 -9.29 -8.91 -6.90
C ASP A 205 -10.27 -9.21 -5.74
N ILE A 206 -10.50 -8.16 -4.94
CA ILE A 206 -11.30 -8.20 -3.71
C ILE A 206 -12.64 -7.46 -3.82
N GLY A 207 -13.31 -7.65 -4.97
CA GLY A 207 -14.60 -7.05 -5.28
C GLY A 207 -14.51 -5.65 -5.89
N SER A 208 -15.56 -4.85 -5.69
CA SER A 208 -15.75 -3.51 -6.28
C SER A 208 -14.49 -2.64 -6.18
N ARG A 209 -14.25 -1.85 -7.23
CA ARG A 209 -13.07 -0.97 -7.37
C ARG A 209 -13.47 0.48 -7.47
N ASN A 210 -12.54 1.33 -7.07
CA ASN A 210 -12.71 2.77 -7.09
C ASN A 210 -12.34 3.24 -8.49
N GLU A 211 -13.21 3.99 -9.15
CA GLU A 211 -13.00 4.43 -10.53
C GLU A 211 -11.72 5.27 -10.68
N ASN A 212 -11.30 5.95 -9.62
CA ASN A 212 -10.08 6.76 -9.56
C ASN A 212 -9.21 6.35 -8.35
N VAL A 213 -7.90 6.43 -8.53
CA VAL A 213 -6.88 6.36 -7.46
C VAL A 213 -6.00 7.59 -7.63
N PHE A 214 -5.99 8.46 -6.63
CA PHE A 214 -5.24 9.72 -6.66
C PHE A 214 -4.07 9.64 -5.69
N ALA A 215 -2.85 9.82 -6.20
CA ALA A 215 -1.61 9.69 -5.44
C ALA A 215 -0.75 10.94 -5.57
N ILE A 216 -0.19 11.45 -4.46
CA ILE A 216 0.78 12.56 -4.47
C ILE A 216 2.15 12.04 -3.99
N ALA A 217 3.22 12.36 -4.73
CA ALA A 217 4.58 12.20 -4.23
C ALA A 217 4.93 13.33 -3.26
N ALA A 218 4.93 13.06 -1.96
CA ALA A 218 5.11 14.04 -0.90
C ALA A 218 6.59 14.47 -0.77
N PRO A 219 6.95 15.76 -0.97
CA PRO A 219 8.34 16.21 -0.92
C PRO A 219 8.99 16.06 0.47
N THR A 220 10.19 15.47 0.53
CA THR A 220 10.86 15.18 1.81
C THR A 220 12.07 16.04 2.18
N GLU A 221 12.63 16.89 1.29
CA GLU A 221 13.91 17.59 1.54
C GLU A 221 13.96 18.43 2.83
N PHE A 222 12.83 19.00 3.26
CA PHE A 222 12.75 19.86 4.44
C PHE A 222 11.69 19.44 5.47
N HIS A 223 11.09 18.24 5.33
CA HIS A 223 9.90 17.85 6.08
C HIS A 223 10.04 16.49 6.76
N GLU A 224 9.88 16.49 8.09
CA GLU A 224 9.78 15.28 8.92
C GLU A 224 8.33 14.77 8.92
N TRP A 225 8.02 13.96 7.91
CA TRP A 225 6.77 13.20 7.79
C TRP A 225 6.73 12.05 8.81
N GLY A 226 5.58 11.85 9.45
CA GLY A 226 5.40 10.78 10.44
C GLY A 226 5.42 9.38 9.79
N PRO A 227 4.47 9.08 8.89
CA PRO A 227 4.44 7.81 8.17
C PRO A 227 5.18 7.88 6.81
N ALA A 228 5.28 6.73 6.13
CA ALA A 228 5.88 6.61 4.80
C ALA A 228 4.93 7.00 3.67
N GLY A 229 3.65 6.73 3.87
CA GLY A 229 2.54 7.27 3.10
C GLY A 229 1.34 7.52 4.00
N LEU A 230 0.24 7.92 3.39
CA LEU A 230 -1.05 8.04 4.06
C LEU A 230 -2.18 7.93 3.03
N GLN A 231 -3.00 6.90 3.16
CA GLN A 231 -4.33 6.83 2.56
C GLN A 231 -5.33 7.66 3.37
N ARG A 232 -6.31 8.27 2.71
CA ARG A 232 -7.46 8.90 3.38
C ARG A 232 -8.77 8.79 2.63
N GLY A 233 -9.80 8.49 3.41
CA GLY A 233 -11.21 8.51 3.03
C GLY A 233 -11.69 7.20 2.42
N PRO A 234 -13.02 7.00 2.27
CA PRO A 234 -13.54 5.87 1.53
C PRO A 234 -12.93 5.83 0.14
N ALA A 235 -12.56 4.64 -0.33
CA ALA A 235 -11.93 4.44 -1.64
C ALA A 235 -10.55 5.13 -1.88
N GLY A 236 -10.10 6.02 -0.99
CA GLY A 236 -8.72 6.49 -0.86
C GLY A 236 -8.17 7.43 -1.94
N ASP A 237 -7.97 8.69 -1.55
CA ASP A 237 -6.80 9.44 -2.01
C ASP A 237 -5.59 9.03 -1.16
N MET A 238 -4.37 9.18 -1.67
CA MET A 238 -3.14 8.91 -0.91
C MET A 238 -2.00 9.87 -1.21
N TRP A 239 -1.05 9.98 -0.27
CA TRP A 239 0.30 10.49 -0.55
C TRP A 239 1.35 9.49 -0.09
N VAL A 240 2.52 9.50 -0.71
CA VAL A 240 3.69 8.67 -0.35
C VAL A 240 4.94 9.54 -0.46
N ARG A 241 5.89 9.42 0.47
CA ARG A 241 7.14 10.21 0.45
C ARG A 241 7.88 10.00 -0.88
N ASP A 242 8.37 11.10 -1.46
CA ASP A 242 9.04 11.12 -2.78
C ASP A 242 10.30 10.23 -2.87
N ARG A 243 10.88 9.85 -1.72
CA ARG A 243 12.06 9.00 -1.61
C ARG A 243 11.77 7.53 -1.28
N GLU A 244 10.50 7.09 -1.20
CA GLU A 244 10.19 5.68 -0.95
C GLU A 244 10.57 4.77 -2.13
N PRO A 245 11.32 3.68 -1.88
CA PRO A 245 11.61 2.65 -2.86
C PRO A 245 10.38 1.81 -3.26
N LEU A 246 10.49 1.15 -4.41
CA LEU A 246 9.58 0.05 -4.80
C LEU A 246 10.16 -1.34 -4.46
N ASP A 247 11.50 -1.45 -4.40
CA ASP A 247 12.29 -2.67 -4.18
C ASP A 247 12.35 -3.10 -2.70
N THR A 248 11.19 -3.17 -2.03
CA THR A 248 11.07 -3.49 -0.60
C THR A 248 9.78 -4.24 -0.28
N ALA A 249 9.84 -5.16 0.68
CA ALA A 249 8.67 -5.89 1.19
C ALA A 249 7.66 -5.01 1.96
N ARG A 250 7.99 -3.75 2.23
CA ARG A 250 7.05 -2.71 2.68
C ARG A 250 7.06 -1.54 1.70
N SER A 251 6.78 -1.81 0.42
CA SER A 251 6.58 -0.76 -0.58
C SER A 251 5.41 0.13 -0.18
N ALA A 252 5.70 1.35 0.29
CA ALA A 252 4.68 2.29 0.76
C ALA A 252 3.64 2.59 -0.33
N TRP A 253 4.06 2.69 -1.59
CA TRP A 253 3.18 2.84 -2.75
C TRP A 253 2.13 1.73 -2.85
N VAL A 254 2.53 0.47 -2.63
CA VAL A 254 1.60 -0.67 -2.66
C VAL A 254 0.78 -0.74 -1.38
N HIS A 255 1.38 -0.48 -0.22
CA HIS A 255 0.71 -0.45 1.09
C HIS A 255 -0.47 0.55 1.10
N GLU A 256 -0.24 1.82 0.75
CA GLU A 256 -1.31 2.83 0.69
C GLU A 256 -2.36 2.48 -0.37
N TYR A 257 -1.97 1.86 -1.49
CA TYR A 257 -2.92 1.35 -2.48
C TYR A 257 -3.80 0.24 -1.90
N VAL A 258 -3.29 -0.66 -1.07
CA VAL A 258 -4.10 -1.72 -0.44
C VAL A 258 -5.16 -1.12 0.49
N HIS A 259 -4.85 -0.04 1.24
CA HIS A 259 -5.87 0.67 2.03
C HIS A 259 -7.03 1.21 1.19
N THR A 260 -6.80 1.62 -0.08
CA THR A 260 -7.90 2.03 -0.99
C THR A 260 -8.92 0.90 -1.24
N ARG A 261 -8.57 -0.35 -0.93
CA ARG A 261 -9.38 -1.54 -1.18
C ARG A 261 -10.06 -2.11 0.07
N GLN A 262 -9.89 -1.47 1.22
CA GLN A 262 -10.43 -1.90 2.52
C GLN A 262 -11.71 -1.12 2.86
N ALA A 263 -12.86 -1.54 2.30
CA ALA A 263 -14.14 -0.89 2.53
C ALA A 263 -14.59 -0.94 4.02
N PHE A 264 -14.06 -1.89 4.80
CA PHE A 264 -14.23 -1.97 6.26
C PHE A 264 -13.42 -0.90 7.03
N ASN A 265 -12.56 -0.13 6.35
CA ASN A 265 -11.80 1.00 6.91
C ASN A 265 -12.38 2.38 6.50
N ASP A 266 -13.45 2.41 5.69
CA ASP A 266 -14.04 3.64 5.15
C ASP A 266 -14.56 4.63 6.23
N ALA A 267 -14.88 4.15 7.44
CA ALA A 267 -15.27 4.97 8.58
C ALA A 267 -14.92 4.31 9.93
N PRO A 268 -14.79 5.07 11.04
CA PRO A 268 -14.28 4.54 12.32
C PRO A 268 -15.15 3.47 12.99
N ASP A 269 -16.42 3.37 12.61
CA ASP A 269 -17.39 2.38 13.12
C ASP A 269 -17.59 1.18 12.19
N ARG A 270 -16.85 1.10 11.06
CA ARG A 270 -16.94 0.01 10.06
C ARG A 270 -16.16 -1.25 10.47
N HIS A 271 -15.30 -1.17 11.48
CA HIS A 271 -14.64 -2.32 12.12
C HIS A 271 -14.60 -2.16 13.64
N THR A 272 -14.24 -3.22 14.36
CA THR A 272 -14.13 -3.23 15.84
C THR A 272 -12.68 -3.18 16.29
N ASP A 273 -12.43 -2.83 17.56
CA ASP A 273 -11.09 -2.88 18.17
C ASP A 273 -10.40 -4.24 17.95
N ALA A 274 -11.15 -5.35 18.08
CA ALA A 274 -10.66 -6.72 17.88
C ALA A 274 -10.28 -7.07 16.42
N THR A 275 -10.66 -6.23 15.47
CA THR A 275 -10.33 -6.36 14.04
C THR A 275 -9.50 -5.19 13.52
N ARG A 276 -9.13 -4.22 14.37
CA ARG A 276 -8.32 -3.05 13.98
C ARG A 276 -6.98 -3.45 13.34
N TRP A 277 -6.34 -4.52 13.84
CA TRP A 277 -5.10 -5.07 13.27
C TRP A 277 -5.23 -5.47 11.79
N THR A 278 -6.45 -5.78 11.32
CA THR A 278 -6.67 -6.20 9.93
C THR A 278 -6.42 -5.10 8.91
N VAL A 279 -6.47 -3.83 9.31
CA VAL A 279 -6.19 -2.67 8.44
C VAL A 279 -4.72 -2.70 8.02
N GLU A 280 -3.82 -2.67 9.00
CA GLU A 280 -2.38 -2.59 8.78
C GLU A 280 -1.77 -3.93 8.35
N GLY A 281 -2.11 -5.02 9.04
CA GLY A 281 -1.58 -6.36 8.74
C GLY A 281 -1.95 -6.86 7.35
N MET A 282 -3.11 -6.47 6.81
CA MET A 282 -3.49 -6.78 5.42
C MET A 282 -2.69 -5.92 4.43
N ALA A 283 -2.55 -4.62 4.70
CA ALA A 283 -1.80 -3.71 3.83
C ALA A 283 -0.34 -4.15 3.70
N ASP A 284 0.29 -4.51 4.81
CA ASP A 284 1.66 -5.01 4.85
C ASP A 284 1.83 -6.41 4.24
N TYR A 285 0.86 -7.32 4.43
CA TYR A 285 0.90 -8.62 3.76
C TYR A 285 0.84 -8.50 2.24
N TYR A 286 -0.13 -7.73 1.73
CA TYR A 286 -0.27 -7.54 0.29
C TYR A 286 0.82 -6.66 -0.31
N ALA A 287 1.40 -5.70 0.42
CA ALA A 287 2.60 -4.98 -0.04
C ALA A 287 3.74 -5.97 -0.32
N ALA A 288 4.04 -6.85 0.65
CA ALA A 288 5.07 -7.87 0.49
C ALA A 288 4.76 -8.86 -0.65
N LEU A 289 3.54 -9.41 -0.66
CA LEU A 289 3.13 -10.42 -1.66
C LEU A 289 3.12 -9.84 -3.08
N LEU A 290 2.60 -8.63 -3.27
CA LEU A 290 2.42 -8.05 -4.60
C LEU A 290 3.75 -7.55 -5.19
N SER A 291 4.67 -7.05 -4.36
CA SER A 291 6.05 -6.77 -4.77
C SER A 291 6.79 -8.06 -5.16
N TYR A 292 6.63 -9.15 -4.39
CA TYR A 292 7.20 -10.45 -4.75
C TYR A 292 6.60 -11.03 -6.04
N GLU A 293 5.28 -11.08 -6.17
CA GLU A 293 4.58 -11.53 -7.38
C GLU A 293 4.85 -10.63 -8.61
N ALA A 294 5.36 -9.39 -8.41
CA ALA A 294 5.84 -8.49 -9.45
C ALA A 294 7.31 -8.72 -9.85
N GLY A 295 8.11 -9.37 -8.99
CA GLY A 295 9.57 -9.47 -9.16
C GLY A 295 10.33 -8.24 -8.65
N ASP A 296 9.69 -7.36 -7.87
CA ASP A 296 10.32 -6.19 -7.25
C ASP A 296 11.18 -6.58 -6.03
N ILE A 297 10.91 -7.75 -5.42
CA ILE A 297 11.70 -8.38 -4.35
C ILE A 297 11.82 -9.89 -4.57
N ASP A 298 12.84 -10.52 -3.98
CA ASP A 298 13.02 -11.97 -4.02
C ASP A 298 12.24 -12.73 -2.94
N ALA A 299 12.27 -14.07 -3.05
CA ALA A 299 11.58 -14.98 -2.13
C ALA A 299 12.15 -14.98 -0.70
N GLU A 300 13.42 -14.59 -0.52
CA GLU A 300 14.07 -14.48 0.80
C GLU A 300 13.57 -13.23 1.51
N THR A 301 13.59 -12.08 0.84
CA THR A 301 13.05 -10.80 1.32
C THR A 301 11.56 -10.90 1.67
N PHE A 302 10.76 -11.60 0.86
CA PHE A 302 9.35 -11.87 1.18
C PHE A 302 9.20 -12.77 2.42
N ARG A 303 10.00 -13.83 2.53
CA ARG A 303 10.00 -14.75 3.67
C ARG A 303 10.39 -14.03 4.96
N ASP A 304 11.50 -13.30 4.94
CA ASP A 304 12.04 -12.57 6.08
C ASP A 304 11.03 -11.55 6.60
N ARG A 305 10.32 -10.84 5.70
CA ARG A 305 9.20 -9.97 6.10
C ARG A 305 8.17 -10.72 6.94
N LEU A 306 7.78 -11.95 6.59
CA LEU A 306 6.83 -12.73 7.39
C LEU A 306 7.45 -13.26 8.70
N GLU A 307 8.75 -13.58 8.71
CA GLU A 307 9.46 -14.06 9.91
C GLU A 307 9.51 -13.00 11.03
N HIS A 308 9.53 -11.70 10.69
CA HIS A 308 9.39 -10.62 11.68
C HIS A 308 8.12 -10.78 12.55
N GLY A 309 7.00 -11.25 11.98
CA GLY A 309 5.77 -11.51 12.74
C GLY A 309 5.92 -12.58 13.83
N ALA A 310 6.92 -13.46 13.73
CA ALA A 310 7.22 -14.50 14.70
C ALA A 310 8.27 -14.07 15.76
N GLY A 311 8.69 -12.79 15.75
CA GLY A 311 9.71 -12.25 16.65
C GLY A 311 9.41 -12.41 18.16
N ASP A 312 10.49 -12.47 18.95
CA ASP A 312 10.46 -12.62 20.42
C ASP A 312 9.83 -11.39 21.12
N GLU A 313 9.79 -10.22 20.45
CA GLU A 313 9.07 -9.02 20.90
C GLU A 313 7.54 -9.20 20.92
N TYR A 314 7.02 -10.21 20.20
CA TYR A 314 5.59 -10.45 20.02
C TYR A 314 5.09 -11.71 20.77
N THR A 315 5.75 -12.12 21.87
CA THR A 315 5.39 -13.34 22.63
C THR A 315 4.13 -13.23 23.48
N ASP A 316 3.71 -12.01 23.83
CA ASP A 316 2.53 -11.74 24.68
C ASP A 316 1.35 -11.12 23.91
N VAL A 317 1.48 -10.96 22.58
CA VAL A 317 0.49 -10.32 21.70
C VAL A 317 -0.72 -11.22 21.44
N GLN A 318 -1.92 -10.67 21.54
CA GLN A 318 -3.17 -11.24 21.00
C GLN A 318 -3.76 -10.21 20.04
N LEU A 319 -3.90 -10.54 18.75
CA LEU A 319 -4.34 -9.56 17.74
C LEU A 319 -5.73 -8.97 18.03
N VAL A 320 -6.63 -9.75 18.66
CA VAL A 320 -7.98 -9.30 19.07
C VAL A 320 -7.99 -8.30 20.25
N ASP A 321 -6.85 -8.03 20.87
CA ASP A 321 -6.73 -7.18 22.06
C ASP A 321 -5.67 -6.08 21.83
N PRO A 322 -6.08 -4.86 21.40
CA PRO A 322 -5.15 -3.75 21.13
C PRO A 322 -4.24 -3.36 22.29
N ASP A 323 -4.67 -3.58 23.54
CA ASP A 323 -3.85 -3.29 24.72
C ASP A 323 -2.59 -4.19 24.78
N THR A 324 -2.57 -5.31 24.06
CA THR A 324 -1.43 -6.26 24.06
C THR A 324 -0.33 -5.92 23.05
N TRP A 325 -0.63 -5.06 22.07
CA TRP A 325 0.32 -4.63 21.04
C TRP A 325 0.57 -3.11 21.04
N GLU A 326 -0.02 -2.36 21.98
CA GLU A 326 0.30 -0.95 22.22
C GLU A 326 1.82 -0.74 22.42
N GLY A 327 2.40 0.18 21.63
CA GLY A 327 3.84 0.46 21.67
C GLY A 327 4.72 -0.55 20.93
N THR A 328 4.11 -1.44 20.14
CA THR A 328 4.78 -2.39 19.24
C THR A 328 4.19 -2.27 17.82
N ASN A 329 4.76 -2.96 16.82
CA ASN A 329 4.22 -3.01 15.45
C ASN A 329 3.49 -4.33 15.17
N ALA A 330 2.95 -5.02 16.19
CA ALA A 330 2.43 -6.37 16.00
C ALA A 330 1.15 -6.43 15.14
N ASP A 331 0.38 -5.35 15.10
CA ASP A 331 -0.72 -5.15 14.15
C ASP A 331 -0.26 -5.20 12.69
N TYR A 332 0.94 -4.70 12.38
CA TYR A 332 1.60 -4.86 11.08
C TYR A 332 2.27 -6.24 10.93
N ASP A 333 3.10 -6.64 11.89
CA ASP A 333 4.00 -7.79 11.75
C ASP A 333 3.34 -9.14 12.03
N ARG A 334 2.74 -9.32 13.21
CA ARG A 334 1.96 -10.52 13.53
C ARG A 334 0.71 -10.57 12.66
N GLY A 335 0.11 -9.42 12.34
CA GLY A 335 -1.01 -9.32 11.40
C GLY A 335 -0.67 -9.85 10.01
N ALA A 336 0.43 -9.39 9.39
CA ALA A 336 0.85 -9.86 8.07
C ALA A 336 1.21 -11.36 8.05
N LEU A 337 1.85 -11.87 9.11
CA LEU A 337 2.13 -13.29 9.25
C LEU A 337 0.85 -14.14 9.33
N VAL A 338 -0.17 -13.69 10.07
CA VAL A 338 -1.46 -14.40 10.16
C VAL A 338 -2.19 -14.39 8.83
N PHE A 339 -2.21 -13.27 8.11
CA PHE A 339 -2.78 -13.21 6.75
C PHE A 339 -2.04 -14.12 5.77
N GLY A 340 -0.70 -14.12 5.79
CA GLY A 340 0.09 -14.99 4.93
C GLY A 340 -0.12 -16.48 5.21
N HIS A 341 -0.23 -16.88 6.48
CA HIS A 341 -0.57 -18.26 6.84
C HIS A 341 -1.95 -18.66 6.32
N ILE A 342 -2.95 -17.77 6.43
CA ILE A 342 -4.30 -18.00 5.92
C ILE A 342 -4.29 -18.12 4.39
N ASP A 343 -3.67 -17.19 3.65
CA ASP A 343 -3.62 -17.26 2.18
C ASP A 343 -2.95 -18.54 1.68
N ARG A 344 -1.80 -18.90 2.27
CA ARG A 344 -1.10 -20.15 1.95
C ARG A 344 -1.99 -21.38 2.14
N ARG A 345 -2.75 -21.47 3.25
CA ARG A 345 -3.68 -22.59 3.48
C ARG A 345 -4.87 -22.57 2.52
N LEU A 346 -5.44 -21.40 2.22
CA LEU A 346 -6.53 -21.26 1.25
C LEU A 346 -6.10 -21.75 -0.14
N ARG A 347 -4.91 -21.37 -0.60
CA ARG A 347 -4.36 -21.81 -1.89
C ARG A 347 -4.05 -23.30 -1.91
N ALA A 348 -3.37 -23.81 -0.88
CA ALA A 348 -2.94 -25.21 -0.82
C ALA A 348 -4.09 -26.22 -0.57
N GLU A 349 -5.16 -25.81 0.13
CA GLU A 349 -6.19 -26.74 0.63
C GLU A 349 -7.60 -26.48 0.08
N SER A 350 -7.89 -25.27 -0.44
CA SER A 350 -9.25 -24.81 -0.77
C SER A 350 -9.45 -24.23 -2.18
N ASP A 351 -8.43 -24.22 -3.04
CA ASP A 351 -8.50 -23.72 -4.44
C ASP A 351 -9.03 -22.26 -4.51
N THR A 352 -8.62 -21.44 -3.54
CA THR A 352 -9.00 -20.03 -3.41
C THR A 352 -7.85 -19.23 -2.79
N THR A 353 -8.02 -17.92 -2.63
CA THR A 353 -7.02 -17.02 -2.03
C THR A 353 -7.64 -16.17 -0.93
N LEU A 354 -6.79 -15.49 -0.16
CA LEU A 354 -7.19 -14.48 0.82
C LEU A 354 -8.08 -13.39 0.22
N ASN A 355 -8.02 -13.15 -1.10
CA ASN A 355 -8.92 -12.21 -1.78
C ASN A 355 -10.40 -12.52 -1.52
N ALA A 356 -10.78 -13.81 -1.42
CA ALA A 356 -12.15 -14.21 -1.12
C ALA A 356 -12.58 -13.86 0.31
N VAL A 357 -11.68 -14.02 1.28
CA VAL A 357 -11.92 -13.62 2.68
C VAL A 357 -12.08 -12.10 2.77
N VAL A 358 -11.19 -11.34 2.14
CA VAL A 358 -11.22 -9.87 2.15
C VAL A 358 -12.45 -9.32 1.45
N ALA A 359 -12.93 -9.95 0.37
CA ALA A 359 -14.20 -9.58 -0.25
C ALA A 359 -15.38 -9.69 0.75
N SER A 360 -15.43 -10.76 1.53
CA SER A 360 -16.44 -10.95 2.59
C SER A 360 -16.24 -9.97 3.76
N MET A 361 -14.99 -9.65 4.14
CA MET A 361 -14.68 -8.61 5.13
C MET A 361 -15.16 -7.21 4.67
N ASN A 362 -15.04 -6.89 3.38
CA ASN A 362 -15.50 -5.62 2.80
C ASN A 362 -17.03 -5.47 2.81
N ASP A 363 -17.76 -6.59 2.68
CA ASP A 363 -19.23 -6.64 2.75
C ASP A 363 -19.77 -6.60 4.21
N ALA A 364 -18.90 -6.74 5.22
CA ALA A 364 -19.29 -6.68 6.63
C ALA A 364 -19.59 -5.24 7.09
N ASP A 365 -20.55 -5.09 8.01
CA ASP A 365 -20.94 -3.79 8.58
C ASP A 365 -21.50 -3.93 10.02
N PRO A 366 -20.68 -3.77 11.07
CA PRO A 366 -19.22 -3.64 11.05
C PRO A 366 -18.50 -4.99 10.86
N LEU A 367 -17.23 -4.92 10.43
CA LEU A 367 -16.30 -6.05 10.53
C LEU A 367 -15.98 -6.35 12.00
N THR A 368 -16.65 -7.36 12.55
CA THR A 368 -16.36 -7.92 13.89
C THR A 368 -15.39 -9.11 13.77
N HIS A 369 -14.75 -9.49 14.88
CA HIS A 369 -13.90 -10.69 14.93
C HIS A 369 -14.62 -11.97 14.49
N GLU A 370 -15.87 -12.18 14.93
CA GLU A 370 -16.67 -13.32 14.48
C GLU A 370 -16.95 -13.27 12.96
N ALA A 371 -17.20 -12.08 12.41
CA ALA A 371 -17.39 -11.92 10.96
C ALA A 371 -16.11 -12.19 10.15
N PHE A 372 -14.93 -11.86 10.70
CA PHE A 372 -13.64 -12.26 10.13
C PHE A 372 -13.45 -13.78 10.15
N LEU A 373 -13.76 -14.45 11.26
CA LEU A 373 -13.69 -15.91 11.35
C LEU A 373 -14.71 -16.59 10.42
N ASP A 374 -15.93 -16.06 10.30
CA ASP A 374 -16.95 -16.53 9.37
C ASP A 374 -16.49 -16.40 7.91
N ALA A 375 -15.85 -15.29 7.54
CA ALA A 375 -15.27 -15.09 6.20
C ALA A 375 -14.14 -16.11 5.90
N VAL A 376 -13.29 -16.43 6.88
CA VAL A 376 -12.27 -17.47 6.75
C VAL A 376 -12.90 -18.86 6.63
N GLU A 377 -13.95 -19.17 7.39
CA GLU A 377 -14.65 -20.45 7.32
C GLU A 377 -15.41 -20.62 5.99
N GLU A 378 -16.02 -19.57 5.47
CA GLU A 378 -16.72 -19.60 4.17
C GLU A 378 -15.75 -19.87 3.01
N ALA A 379 -14.55 -19.26 3.03
CA ALA A 379 -13.53 -19.46 2.01
C ALA A 379 -12.77 -20.80 2.16
N GLY A 380 -12.42 -21.19 3.39
CA GLY A 380 -11.43 -22.24 3.68
C GLY A 380 -11.89 -23.39 4.58
N GLY A 381 -13.10 -23.32 5.11
CA GLY A 381 -13.64 -24.32 6.05
C GLY A 381 -13.10 -24.25 7.48
N SER A 382 -13.63 -25.12 8.33
CA SER A 382 -13.45 -25.08 9.79
C SER A 382 -12.00 -25.21 10.25
N ASP A 383 -11.17 -25.92 9.50
CA ASP A 383 -9.78 -26.19 9.90
C ASP A 383 -8.87 -24.98 9.66
N ILE A 384 -9.20 -24.11 8.69
CA ILE A 384 -8.52 -22.81 8.49
C ILE A 384 -9.10 -21.77 9.46
N ARG A 385 -10.41 -21.79 9.72
CA ARG A 385 -11.04 -20.97 10.79
C ARG A 385 -10.38 -21.22 12.15
N ALA A 386 -10.17 -22.48 12.54
CA ALA A 386 -9.59 -22.83 13.83
C ALA A 386 -8.13 -22.33 14.00
N ASP A 387 -7.37 -22.22 12.91
CA ASP A 387 -6.05 -21.56 12.92
C ASP A 387 -6.21 -20.04 13.08
N ALA A 388 -7.12 -19.41 12.34
CA ALA A 388 -7.37 -17.97 12.46
C ALA A 388 -7.84 -17.59 13.88
N GLU A 389 -8.80 -18.32 14.46
CA GLU A 389 -9.25 -18.21 15.86
C GLU A 389 -8.05 -18.31 16.81
N ARG A 390 -7.24 -19.38 16.68
CA ARG A 390 -6.07 -19.60 17.54
C ARG A 390 -5.02 -18.49 17.45
N TYR A 391 -4.65 -18.05 16.25
CA TYR A 391 -3.55 -17.09 16.07
C TYR A 391 -3.96 -15.62 16.27
N THR A 392 -5.26 -15.35 16.41
CA THR A 392 -5.77 -14.02 16.76
C THR A 392 -6.16 -13.90 18.22
N GLU A 393 -6.79 -14.93 18.81
CA GLU A 393 -7.26 -14.96 20.21
C GLU A 393 -6.22 -15.44 21.23
N THR A 394 -5.06 -15.93 20.79
CA THR A 394 -4.01 -16.42 21.69
C THR A 394 -2.64 -15.89 21.29
N THR A 395 -1.66 -16.00 22.18
CA THR A 395 -0.28 -15.58 21.90
C THR A 395 0.50 -16.51 20.97
N ALA A 396 -0.14 -17.54 20.42
CA ALA A 396 0.50 -18.40 19.43
C ALA A 396 0.78 -17.63 18.13
N ALA A 397 1.97 -17.86 17.54
CA ALA A 397 2.29 -17.44 16.18
C ALA A 397 2.12 -18.62 15.21
N PRO A 398 1.72 -18.38 13.95
CA PRO A 398 2.00 -19.31 12.86
C PRO A 398 3.52 -19.50 12.70
N SER A 399 3.94 -20.70 12.28
CA SER A 399 5.31 -20.89 11.78
C SER A 399 5.40 -20.42 10.34
N VAL A 400 6.44 -19.67 9.98
CA VAL A 400 6.72 -19.37 8.56
C VAL A 400 7.07 -20.67 7.83
N TRP A 401 6.39 -20.86 6.71
CA TRP A 401 6.46 -22.08 5.90
C TRP A 401 7.74 -22.14 5.07
N ASP A 402 8.16 -23.33 4.64
CA ASP A 402 9.39 -23.47 3.83
C ASP A 402 9.18 -23.10 2.34
N ARG A 403 10.28 -23.04 1.57
CA ARG A 403 10.24 -22.66 0.13
C ARG A 403 9.40 -23.65 -0.70
N GLY A 404 9.38 -24.93 -0.33
CA GLY A 404 8.56 -25.95 -0.99
C GLY A 404 7.08 -25.82 -0.66
N GLU A 405 6.73 -25.50 0.59
CA GLU A 405 5.38 -25.10 0.98
C GLU A 405 4.92 -23.81 0.28
N HIS A 406 5.84 -22.86 0.04
CA HIS A 406 5.54 -21.66 -0.73
C HIS A 406 5.26 -22.01 -2.19
N ALA A 407 6.18 -22.71 -2.86
CA ALA A 407 6.02 -23.10 -4.27
C ALA A 407 4.76 -23.94 -4.51
N ALA A 408 4.39 -24.82 -3.58
CA ALA A 408 3.18 -25.63 -3.65
C ALA A 408 1.87 -24.83 -3.49
N ALA A 409 1.91 -23.63 -2.89
CA ALA A 409 0.73 -22.79 -2.66
C ALA A 409 0.64 -21.59 -3.62
N PHE A 410 1.76 -20.99 -4.02
CA PHE A 410 1.78 -19.72 -4.77
C PHE A 410 2.21 -19.86 -6.23
N SER A 411 2.80 -20.98 -6.67
CA SER A 411 3.26 -21.16 -8.05
C SER A 411 2.31 -22.03 -8.88
N ASP A 412 2.03 -21.59 -10.12
CA ASP A 412 1.38 -22.41 -11.16
C ASP A 412 2.14 -23.72 -11.44
N THR A 413 3.45 -23.72 -11.19
CA THR A 413 4.36 -24.84 -11.32
C THR A 413 5.00 -25.11 -9.96
N PRO A 414 4.62 -26.17 -9.21
CA PRO A 414 5.11 -26.41 -7.84
C PRO A 414 6.53 -26.98 -7.82
N ALA A 415 7.33 -26.67 -8.83
CA ALA A 415 8.76 -26.95 -8.91
C ALA A 415 9.54 -25.66 -8.63
N TYR A 416 10.65 -25.78 -7.90
CA TYR A 416 11.46 -24.64 -7.47
C TYR A 416 12.92 -25.05 -7.33
N VAL A 417 13.85 -24.10 -7.49
CA VAL A 417 15.26 -24.33 -7.17
C VAL A 417 15.44 -24.29 -5.65
N SER A 418 15.90 -25.40 -5.07
CA SER A 418 16.15 -25.58 -3.63
C SER A 418 17.60 -25.32 -3.22
N ALA A 419 18.55 -25.48 -4.15
CA ALA A 419 19.97 -25.18 -3.93
C ALA A 419 20.69 -24.84 -5.24
N VAL A 420 21.71 -23.97 -5.16
CA VAL A 420 22.67 -23.71 -6.23
C VAL A 420 24.09 -23.96 -5.73
N SER A 421 24.93 -24.47 -6.61
CA SER A 421 26.36 -24.67 -6.38
C SER A 421 27.14 -24.40 -7.67
N VAL A 422 28.39 -23.94 -7.54
CA VAL A 422 29.24 -23.59 -8.68
C VAL A 422 30.49 -24.44 -8.66
N THR A 423 31.02 -24.80 -9.83
CA THR A 423 32.28 -25.53 -9.93
C THR A 423 33.06 -25.11 -11.18
N PRO A 424 34.31 -24.62 -11.03
CA PRO A 424 34.99 -24.28 -9.78
C PRO A 424 34.42 -22.99 -9.13
N GLU A 425 34.56 -22.85 -7.80
CA GLU A 425 34.22 -21.61 -7.06
C GLU A 425 35.20 -20.45 -7.36
N THR A 426 36.34 -20.75 -7.96
CA THR A 426 37.31 -19.78 -8.47
C THR A 426 37.80 -20.25 -9.84
N ALA A 427 37.71 -19.39 -10.85
CA ALA A 427 38.02 -19.70 -12.25
C ALA A 427 39.09 -18.75 -12.83
N GLU A 428 39.78 -19.18 -13.88
CA GLU A 428 40.57 -18.28 -14.74
C GLU A 428 39.67 -17.54 -15.76
N VAL A 429 40.10 -16.38 -16.26
CA VAL A 429 39.43 -15.71 -17.40
C VAL A 429 39.39 -16.64 -18.62
N GLY A 430 38.20 -16.87 -19.16
CA GLY A 430 37.95 -17.85 -20.22
C GLY A 430 37.92 -19.32 -19.78
N GLU A 431 37.92 -19.62 -18.48
CA GLU A 431 37.60 -20.95 -17.95
C GLU A 431 36.08 -21.07 -17.70
N PRO A 432 35.42 -22.11 -18.24
CA PRO A 432 33.99 -22.34 -18.02
C PRO A 432 33.71 -22.85 -16.60
N ILE A 433 32.84 -22.13 -15.88
CA ILE A 433 32.21 -22.62 -14.66
C ILE A 433 30.94 -23.42 -14.99
N THR A 434 30.61 -24.38 -14.15
CA THR A 434 29.31 -25.07 -14.16
C THR A 434 28.48 -24.61 -12.96
N VAL A 435 27.33 -23.99 -13.22
CA VAL A 435 26.30 -23.68 -12.21
C VAL A 435 25.36 -24.87 -12.14
N SER A 436 25.33 -25.57 -11.01
CA SER A 436 24.44 -26.72 -10.79
C SER A 436 23.31 -26.34 -9.84
N ALA A 437 22.07 -26.44 -10.33
CA ALA A 437 20.86 -26.16 -9.58
C ALA A 437 20.13 -27.46 -9.22
N THR A 438 19.74 -27.64 -7.96
CA THR A 438 18.82 -28.69 -7.53
C THR A 438 17.40 -28.14 -7.61
N VAL A 439 16.55 -28.77 -8.42
CA VAL A 439 15.14 -28.44 -8.60
C VAL A 439 14.29 -29.49 -7.89
N GLU A 440 13.40 -29.06 -7.00
CA GLU A 440 12.53 -29.93 -6.22
C GLU A 440 11.05 -29.65 -6.54
N SER A 441 10.20 -30.67 -6.40
CA SER A 441 8.75 -30.54 -6.52
C SER A 441 8.01 -31.55 -5.66
N THR A 442 6.90 -31.13 -5.06
CA THR A 442 5.98 -32.02 -4.33
C THR A 442 5.10 -32.85 -5.28
N ALA A 443 4.97 -32.43 -6.54
CA ALA A 443 4.28 -33.16 -7.60
C ALA A 443 5.30 -33.93 -8.48
N ASN A 444 4.81 -34.97 -9.17
CA ASN A 444 5.63 -35.80 -10.06
C ASN A 444 5.34 -35.45 -11.53
N GLY A 445 6.35 -35.53 -12.38
CA GLY A 445 6.24 -35.23 -13.81
C GLY A 445 6.09 -33.75 -14.15
N VAL A 446 6.53 -32.85 -13.27
CA VAL A 446 6.42 -31.39 -13.47
C VAL A 446 7.52 -30.91 -14.40
N GLU A 447 7.19 -30.21 -15.49
CA GLU A 447 8.19 -29.53 -16.32
C GLU A 447 8.53 -28.17 -15.71
N HIS A 448 9.81 -27.92 -15.43
CA HIS A 448 10.32 -26.64 -14.91
C HIS A 448 11.43 -26.12 -15.82
N THR A 449 11.49 -24.81 -16.06
CA THR A 449 12.57 -24.19 -16.84
C THR A 449 13.40 -23.30 -15.94
N VAL A 450 14.58 -23.79 -15.57
CA VAL A 450 15.56 -23.05 -14.77
C VAL A 450 16.21 -21.99 -15.64
N THR A 451 16.28 -20.76 -15.15
CA THR A 451 17.00 -19.64 -15.76
C THR A 451 18.29 -19.38 -15.00
N PHE A 452 19.43 -19.57 -15.66
CA PHE A 452 20.74 -19.27 -15.10
C PHE A 452 21.11 -17.80 -15.33
N THR A 453 21.66 -17.15 -14.31
CA THR A 453 21.93 -15.70 -14.30
C THR A 453 23.38 -15.35 -13.96
N VAL A 454 23.82 -14.18 -14.41
CA VAL A 454 25.08 -13.50 -14.01
C VAL A 454 24.71 -12.07 -13.64
N ASP A 455 24.99 -11.66 -12.41
CA ASP A 455 24.65 -10.35 -11.84
C ASP A 455 23.18 -9.95 -12.06
N GLY A 456 22.29 -10.94 -11.98
CA GLY A 456 20.84 -10.81 -12.25
C GLY A 456 20.43 -10.97 -13.72
N GLU A 457 21.35 -10.81 -14.67
CA GLU A 457 21.04 -10.90 -16.10
C GLU A 457 20.99 -12.36 -16.61
N PRO A 458 20.00 -12.75 -17.44
CA PRO A 458 19.88 -14.13 -17.95
C PRO A 458 21.05 -14.54 -18.87
N ALA A 459 21.79 -15.57 -18.44
CA ALA A 459 22.91 -16.17 -19.18
C ALA A 459 22.50 -17.44 -19.95
N GLY A 460 21.46 -18.15 -19.52
CA GLY A 460 20.96 -19.34 -20.21
C GLY A 460 19.74 -19.98 -19.54
N THR A 461 19.17 -21.02 -20.14
CA THR A 461 18.03 -21.77 -19.57
C THR A 461 18.18 -23.27 -19.79
N GLU A 462 17.65 -24.08 -18.85
CA GLU A 462 17.48 -25.53 -19.02
C GLU A 462 16.09 -25.97 -18.54
N THR A 463 15.38 -26.73 -19.37
CA THR A 463 14.09 -27.34 -18.98
C THR A 463 14.32 -28.76 -18.48
N VAL A 464 13.87 -29.04 -17.26
CA VAL A 464 13.92 -30.35 -16.59
C VAL A 464 12.53 -30.88 -16.28
N THR A 465 12.37 -32.20 -16.21
CA THR A 465 11.18 -32.84 -15.63
C THR A 465 11.51 -33.27 -14.20
N VAL A 466 10.72 -32.83 -13.23
CA VAL A 466 10.95 -33.03 -11.79
C VAL A 466 10.05 -34.13 -11.26
N ASP A 467 10.67 -35.19 -10.73
CA ASP A 467 10.04 -36.28 -9.99
C ASP A 467 10.60 -36.29 -8.56
N GLY A 468 10.07 -35.40 -7.71
CA GLY A 468 10.61 -35.14 -6.36
C GLY A 468 11.82 -34.22 -6.37
N ALA A 469 12.93 -34.64 -6.99
CA ALA A 469 14.14 -33.82 -7.14
C ALA A 469 14.92 -34.15 -8.44
N THR A 470 15.45 -33.14 -9.13
CA THR A 470 16.24 -33.26 -10.36
C THR A 470 17.26 -32.13 -10.46
N ASN A 471 18.43 -32.37 -11.04
CA ASN A 471 19.43 -31.31 -11.22
C ASN A 471 19.37 -30.72 -12.63
N ALA A 472 19.56 -29.41 -12.73
CA ALA A 472 19.86 -28.67 -13.95
C ALA A 472 21.29 -28.10 -13.89
N THR A 473 21.91 -27.83 -15.04
CA THR A 473 23.30 -27.34 -15.16
C THR A 473 23.46 -26.27 -16.25
N GLY A 474 23.81 -25.06 -15.84
CA GLY A 474 24.28 -23.99 -16.73
C GLY A 474 25.80 -24.00 -16.86
N VAL A 475 26.33 -23.58 -18.02
CA VAL A 475 27.77 -23.36 -18.23
C VAL A 475 27.98 -21.90 -18.60
N ILE A 476 28.86 -21.23 -17.89
CA ILE A 476 29.12 -19.79 -18.01
C ILE A 476 30.63 -19.57 -18.15
N GLU A 477 31.05 -18.69 -19.05
CA GLU A 477 32.44 -18.27 -19.26
C GLU A 477 32.52 -16.74 -19.03
N PHE A 478 33.62 -16.27 -18.43
CA PHE A 478 33.85 -14.85 -18.14
C PHE A 478 35.05 -14.31 -18.92
N ASP A 479 34.87 -13.14 -19.53
CA ASP A 479 35.90 -12.46 -20.34
C ASP A 479 36.79 -11.49 -19.54
N GLU A 480 36.42 -11.17 -18.29
CA GLU A 480 37.14 -10.23 -17.40
C GLU A 480 37.30 -10.83 -15.99
N PRO A 481 38.37 -10.48 -15.24
CA PRO A 481 38.53 -10.89 -13.85
C PRO A 481 37.63 -10.05 -12.93
N GLY A 482 37.05 -10.68 -11.91
CA GLY A 482 36.08 -10.02 -11.05
C GLY A 482 35.46 -10.96 -10.02
N GLU A 483 34.62 -10.39 -9.17
CA GLU A 483 33.70 -11.15 -8.32
C GLU A 483 32.31 -11.01 -8.94
N TYR A 484 31.66 -12.14 -9.24
CA TYR A 484 30.39 -12.20 -9.95
C TYR A 484 29.35 -12.94 -9.11
N THR A 485 28.10 -12.50 -9.17
CA THR A 485 26.97 -13.23 -8.59
C THR A 485 26.36 -14.12 -9.66
N VAL A 486 26.38 -15.44 -9.49
CA VAL A 486 25.78 -16.39 -10.44
C VAL A 486 24.65 -17.16 -9.81
N GLY A 487 23.57 -17.34 -10.56
CA GLY A 487 22.33 -17.90 -10.03
C GLY A 487 21.60 -18.87 -10.94
N ALA A 488 20.55 -19.44 -10.37
CA ALA A 488 19.56 -20.26 -11.04
C ALA A 488 18.19 -20.00 -10.40
N ASP A 489 17.27 -19.41 -11.16
CA ASP A 489 16.04 -18.78 -10.65
C ASP A 489 16.37 -17.87 -9.45
N ASP A 490 15.61 -17.95 -8.34
CA ASP A 490 15.74 -17.10 -7.14
C ASP A 490 16.78 -17.62 -6.12
N ILE A 491 17.86 -18.28 -6.58
CA ILE A 491 19.04 -18.57 -5.75
C ILE A 491 20.29 -18.15 -6.51
N SER A 492 21.17 -17.43 -5.83
CA SER A 492 22.50 -17.10 -6.32
C SER A 492 23.60 -17.49 -5.34
N THR A 493 24.84 -17.47 -5.83
CA THR A 493 26.07 -17.60 -5.05
C THR A 493 27.20 -16.87 -5.77
N THR A 494 28.27 -16.55 -5.06
CA THR A 494 29.40 -15.79 -5.59
C THR A 494 30.42 -16.71 -6.28
N VAL A 495 31.02 -16.24 -7.36
CA VAL A 495 32.19 -16.85 -8.01
C VAL A 495 33.29 -15.82 -8.24
N THR A 496 34.54 -16.21 -8.02
CA THR A 496 35.71 -15.33 -8.25
C THR A 496 36.41 -15.71 -9.55
N VAL A 497 36.65 -14.75 -10.44
CA VAL A 497 37.38 -14.94 -11.70
C VAL A 497 38.70 -14.19 -11.64
N THR A 498 39.79 -14.83 -12.09
CA THR A 498 41.16 -14.35 -11.91
C THR A 498 42.00 -14.39 -13.18
N ASP A 499 42.99 -13.49 -13.28
CA ASP A 499 43.94 -13.39 -14.40
C ASP A 499 45.15 -14.36 -14.28
N GLU A 500 45.34 -15.02 -13.13
CA GLU A 500 46.49 -15.89 -12.85
C GLU A 500 46.06 -17.29 -12.38
N PRO A 501 46.79 -18.34 -12.77
CA PRO A 501 46.45 -19.71 -12.39
C PRO A 501 46.59 -19.96 -10.89
N ALA A 502 45.59 -20.64 -10.32
CA ALA A 502 45.55 -21.08 -8.93
C ALA A 502 46.65 -22.12 -8.62
N ASN A 503 47.89 -21.66 -8.45
CA ASN A 503 49.04 -22.48 -8.08
C ASN A 503 48.88 -23.00 -6.64
N GLY A 504 48.38 -24.24 -6.51
CA GLY A 504 48.24 -24.90 -5.21
C GLY A 504 49.56 -24.97 -4.42
N GLU A 505 49.51 -24.50 -3.17
CA GLU A 505 50.66 -24.48 -2.26
C GLU A 505 51.09 -25.88 -1.81
N GLY A 506 51.91 -26.53 -2.63
CA GLY A 506 52.70 -27.68 -2.23
C GLY A 506 53.85 -27.27 -1.30
N ALA A 507 53.57 -27.17 0.00
CA ALA A 507 54.56 -26.78 1.01
C ALA A 507 55.80 -27.70 1.00
N ALA A 508 56.93 -27.17 0.53
CA ALA A 508 58.22 -27.84 0.62
C ALA A 508 58.81 -27.68 2.03
N SER A 509 58.76 -28.75 2.83
CA SER A 509 59.51 -28.82 4.08
C SER A 509 61.01 -28.82 3.81
N ASP A 510 61.73 -27.80 4.30
CA ASP A 510 63.18 -27.85 4.49
C ASP A 510 63.52 -28.28 5.93
N ASP A 511 64.56 -29.09 6.06
CA ASP A 511 64.96 -29.75 7.32
C ASP A 511 65.99 -28.90 8.07
N GLY A 512 65.58 -28.36 9.22
CA GLY A 512 66.35 -27.41 10.02
C GLY A 512 66.38 -27.75 11.51
N THR A 513 66.98 -28.88 11.87
CA THR A 513 67.10 -29.32 13.27
C THR A 513 68.00 -28.41 14.11
N VAL A 514 67.52 -27.84 15.23
CA VAL A 514 68.18 -27.75 16.57
C VAL A 514 67.15 -27.32 17.65
N THR A 515 67.15 -28.01 18.79
CA THR A 515 66.55 -27.58 20.08
C THR A 515 67.65 -27.63 21.17
N PRO A 516 67.43 -27.15 22.42
CA PRO A 516 66.47 -26.16 22.93
C PRO A 516 67.16 -25.08 23.83
N GLU A 517 66.43 -24.05 24.31
CA GLU A 517 66.64 -23.57 25.69
C GLU A 517 65.44 -22.78 26.27
N THR A 518 65.31 -22.81 27.59
CA THR A 518 64.18 -22.26 28.37
C THR A 518 64.60 -21.01 29.14
N THR A 519 63.81 -19.93 29.08
CA THR A 519 63.82 -18.90 30.13
C THR A 519 62.44 -18.24 30.31
N ALA A 520 62.18 -17.70 31.50
CA ALA A 520 60.87 -17.23 31.94
C ALA A 520 60.62 -15.71 31.72
N ALA A 521 59.36 -15.29 31.96
CA ALA A 521 58.81 -13.92 31.95
C ALA A 521 59.36 -13.04 33.13
N PRO A 522 58.85 -11.81 33.40
CA PRO A 522 57.86 -10.94 32.71
C PRO A 522 58.32 -9.45 32.55
N ASP A 523 57.49 -8.55 31.98
CA ASP A 523 56.90 -7.35 32.65
C ASP A 523 56.39 -6.22 31.70
N GLU A 524 55.35 -5.51 32.19
CA GLU A 524 54.87 -4.10 31.96
C GLU A 524 55.01 -3.41 30.56
N ALA A 525 53.92 -2.95 29.92
CA ALA A 525 53.21 -1.66 30.09
C ALA A 525 54.09 -0.42 29.77
N THR A 526 53.70 0.66 29.06
CA THR A 526 52.40 1.38 28.88
C THR A 526 52.35 2.12 27.49
N PRO A 527 51.35 2.97 27.11
CA PRO A 527 50.97 3.24 25.70
C PRO A 527 51.46 4.57 25.09
N THR A 528 51.19 4.78 23.79
CA THR A 528 51.16 6.11 23.12
C THR A 528 50.10 6.18 21.98
N PRO A 529 49.62 7.39 21.56
CA PRO A 529 48.31 7.56 20.90
C PRO A 529 48.32 8.22 19.48
N GLY A 530 47.14 8.27 18.85
CA GLY A 530 46.78 9.15 17.70
C GLY A 530 46.50 8.39 16.39
N THR A 531 45.27 8.44 15.85
CA THR A 531 44.86 9.37 14.76
C THR A 531 45.07 8.73 13.37
N THR A 532 44.09 8.49 12.47
CA THR A 532 42.63 8.83 12.26
C THR A 532 42.13 7.96 11.06
N ASP A 533 40.86 7.75 10.67
CA ASP A 533 39.50 8.24 11.03
C ASP A 533 38.41 7.24 10.46
N ASP A 534 37.12 7.64 10.36
CA ASP A 534 35.99 7.05 9.59
C ASP A 534 35.23 5.82 10.22
N GLY A 535 33.91 5.82 10.43
CA GLY A 535 32.93 6.92 10.28
C GLY A 535 31.43 6.57 10.32
N SER A 536 31.03 5.29 10.37
CA SER A 536 29.60 4.92 10.46
C SER A 536 29.05 5.02 11.89
N LEU A 537 28.06 5.90 12.10
CA LEU A 537 27.33 6.03 13.37
C LEU A 537 26.02 5.20 13.34
N PRO A 538 25.70 4.44 14.40
CA PRO A 538 24.39 3.82 14.56
C PRO A 538 23.35 4.83 15.08
N MET A 539 22.09 4.67 14.66
CA MET A 539 20.95 5.42 15.20
C MET A 539 20.63 4.96 16.64
N PRO A 540 20.17 5.87 17.54
CA PRO A 540 20.04 5.56 18.96
C PRO A 540 18.71 4.89 19.32
N GLU A 541 18.77 3.89 20.20
CA GLU A 541 17.63 3.42 20.99
C GLU A 541 17.11 4.55 21.92
N SER A 542 15.80 4.84 21.90
CA SER A 542 15.18 5.76 22.86
C SER A 542 14.37 5.01 23.92
N GLN A 543 15.01 4.68 25.05
CA GLN A 543 14.31 4.20 26.24
C GLN A 543 13.76 5.35 27.10
N SER A 544 12.59 5.08 27.71
CA SER A 544 12.09 5.60 29.00
C SER A 544 11.40 6.98 29.07
N GLY A 545 10.28 7.04 29.83
CA GLY A 545 9.77 8.31 30.38
C GLY A 545 8.30 8.32 30.83
N PHE A 546 7.97 7.87 32.04
CA PHE A 546 6.61 8.02 32.61
C PHE A 546 6.18 9.50 32.79
N GLY A 547 4.93 9.82 32.44
CA GLY A 547 4.30 11.13 32.72
C GLY A 547 2.78 11.05 32.90
N VAL A 548 2.31 10.88 34.15
CA VAL A 548 0.86 10.81 34.46
C VAL A 548 0.18 12.17 34.32
N VAL A 549 -0.75 12.31 33.36
CA VAL A 549 -1.77 13.37 33.34
C VAL A 549 -3.13 12.76 32.96
N ALA A 550 -4.19 13.15 33.67
CA ALA A 550 -5.50 12.52 33.58
C ALA A 550 -6.36 13.08 32.44
N ALA A 551 -6.93 12.21 31.62
CA ALA A 551 -8.00 12.56 30.69
C ALA A 551 -9.33 12.75 31.45
N VAL A 552 -9.99 13.90 31.23
CA VAL A 552 -11.35 14.17 31.69
C VAL A 552 -12.27 14.19 30.47
N LEU A 553 -12.95 13.06 30.23
CA LEU A 553 -13.99 12.97 29.19
C LEU A 553 -15.27 13.71 29.63
N ALA A 554 -15.71 14.66 28.81
CA ALA A 554 -16.94 15.40 29.02
C ALA A 554 -18.15 14.70 28.37
N LEU A 555 -18.94 13.98 29.17
CA LEU A 555 -20.21 13.40 28.77
C LEU A 555 -21.34 14.45 28.81
N LEU A 556 -21.91 14.81 27.64
CA LEU A 556 -23.08 15.69 27.55
C LEU A 556 -24.10 15.27 26.46
N ALA A 557 -24.97 14.30 26.78
CA ALA A 557 -26.37 14.21 26.35
C ALA A 557 -27.03 13.01 27.05
N GLY A 558 -28.26 13.05 27.58
CA GLY A 558 -29.16 14.17 27.85
C GLY A 558 -30.37 13.63 28.63
N VAL A 559 -30.87 14.37 29.63
CA VAL A 559 -32.06 13.98 30.42
C VAL A 559 -32.93 15.20 30.69
N VAL A 560 -34.25 14.96 30.81
CA VAL A 560 -35.38 15.89 31.05
C VAL A 560 -36.02 16.36 29.74
N SER A 561 -37.15 15.77 29.33
CA SER A 561 -38.41 16.05 30.05
C SER A 561 -39.40 14.88 30.10
N ALA A 562 -39.78 14.48 31.31
CA ALA A 562 -40.90 13.56 31.54
C ALA A 562 -42.19 14.32 31.90
N ARG A 563 -43.21 14.16 31.05
CA ARG A 563 -44.66 14.14 31.34
C ARG A 563 -45.24 15.12 32.38
N ARG A 564 -46.31 15.85 31.98
CA ARG A 564 -47.64 15.70 32.64
C ARG A 564 -48.81 16.36 31.88
N ARG A 565 -49.82 15.51 31.63
CA ARG A 565 -51.20 15.77 31.14
C ARG A 565 -51.37 16.02 29.66
#